data_AF-A0A1J4UP11-F1
#
_entry.id   AF-A0A1J4UP11-F1
#
_cell.length_a   1.000
_cell.length_b   1.000
_cell.length_c   1.000
_cell.angle_alpha   90.00
_cell.angle_beta   90.00
_cell.angle_gamma   90.00
#
_symmetry.space_group_name_H-M   'P 1'
#
loop_
_entity.id
_entity.type
_entity.pdbx_description
1 polymer ?
#
loop_
_entity_poly.entity_id
_entity_poly.type
_entity_poly.pdbx_seq_one_letter_code
_entity_poly.pdbx_strand_id
1 'polypeptide(L)'
;MTIQNLFVKLQRATTVVEVDAALDEFIAAHQTEVSWAPVGARENNRGIIEVSSDPGRSLVERVTNSIDAVLEAEHDSHKGIPDCRTPKEAGTAWLNIPANGLSGMSPAQRQAIANRVVVQLLPGEGKESRVVEIRDTGTGLAPTEMPGTILSLNEGNKMQKHYVSGVYGQGGSSTFAASRYTLICSRKQGTSIVGFTVVKYVDLPADTYKIGNYAYLTLGEQVLQTELPEAEFLSGTQVKHFGYDLSDYSSPVGANSLYGLLNTVLFDPVIPVWLDNRIHDYRRVIKGSRNALNGAVDAGDDEKRGPKLAYDVKMFYVDLGEWGRIGIEYWLLERPDREDGSGNKIPITAFVNPSRSIILTLNGQNQAELSKTFIKNEADLPYLRQRLIAHIACDALTAPAKRALFVSNREAARGGVVLSRIQDEIVKALKTDDELKRLNEIARDNSLSQRDENAEKEMRNEVAKILRLQGFDITEATGGGITGNESPTARVRSGSSGGSRPEVKPLDLREPPTYIKIVWADDKPITFYSEQRRYVRIETDAGSNYHDPDNPANSRTNLVVVGQAAKLCGSTPLQGGRMRGIIEATTDAKTSDAGIIKVELSRPGLPILSDERA
;
A
#
# COMPACT_ATOMS: atom_id res chain seq x y z
N MET A 1 -24.70 -36.11 -17.08
CA MET A 1 -24.90 -34.66 -16.89
C MET A 1 -24.31 -33.89 -18.06
N THR A 2 -25.02 -32.96 -18.71
CA THR A 2 -24.44 -32.15 -19.81
C THR A 2 -23.37 -31.16 -19.32
N ILE A 3 -22.50 -30.68 -20.21
CA ILE A 3 -21.46 -29.67 -19.90
C ILE A 3 -22.07 -28.39 -19.32
N GLN A 4 -23.16 -27.89 -19.92
CA GLN A 4 -23.85 -26.69 -19.44
C GLN A 4 -24.44 -26.90 -18.04
N ASN A 5 -25.00 -28.08 -17.73
CA ASN A 5 -25.51 -28.39 -16.39
C ASN A 5 -24.36 -28.45 -15.36
N LEU A 6 -23.20 -29.00 -15.73
CA LEU A 6 -22.02 -28.96 -14.88
C LEU A 6 -21.61 -27.53 -14.58
N PHE A 7 -21.50 -26.67 -15.60
CA PHE A 7 -21.17 -25.26 -15.44
C PHE A 7 -22.12 -24.57 -14.44
N VAL A 8 -23.43 -24.73 -14.61
CA VAL A 8 -24.44 -24.12 -13.73
C VAL A 8 -24.33 -24.63 -12.29
N LYS A 9 -24.11 -25.95 -12.10
CA LYS A 9 -23.92 -26.52 -10.75
C LYS A 9 -22.67 -25.95 -10.08
N LEU A 10 -21.55 -25.89 -10.79
CA LEU A 10 -20.28 -25.36 -10.25
C LEU A 10 -20.37 -23.85 -9.94
N GLN A 11 -21.05 -23.06 -10.78
CA GLN A 11 -21.30 -21.64 -10.51
C GLN A 11 -22.10 -21.43 -9.23
N ARG A 12 -23.15 -22.25 -9.02
CA ARG A 12 -24.03 -22.15 -7.84
C ARG A 12 -23.45 -22.76 -6.58
N ALA A 13 -22.43 -23.61 -6.71
CA ALA A 13 -21.82 -24.26 -5.55
C ALA A 13 -21.29 -23.22 -4.54
N THR A 14 -21.44 -23.56 -3.27
CA THR A 14 -21.03 -22.77 -2.10
C THR A 14 -20.18 -23.58 -1.13
N THR A 15 -20.04 -24.89 -1.35
CA THR A 15 -19.28 -25.82 -0.51
C THR A 15 -18.42 -26.74 -1.36
N VAL A 16 -17.47 -27.44 -0.74
CA VAL A 16 -16.64 -28.45 -1.42
C VAL A 16 -17.50 -29.65 -1.79
N VAL A 17 -18.42 -30.05 -0.90
CA VAL A 17 -19.33 -31.19 -1.09
C VAL A 17 -20.20 -31.02 -2.35
N GLU A 18 -20.70 -29.82 -2.63
CA GLU A 18 -21.49 -29.55 -3.84
C GLU A 18 -20.65 -29.67 -5.12
N VAL A 19 -19.37 -29.30 -5.07
CA VAL A 19 -18.44 -29.46 -6.20
C VAL A 19 -18.15 -30.94 -6.43
N ASP A 20 -17.87 -31.70 -5.37
CA ASP A 20 -17.66 -33.16 -5.46
C ASP A 20 -18.87 -33.84 -6.13
N ALA A 21 -20.09 -33.58 -5.64
CA ALA A 21 -21.30 -34.16 -6.19
C ALA A 21 -21.52 -33.80 -7.67
N ALA A 22 -21.20 -32.56 -8.08
CA ALA A 22 -21.31 -32.14 -9.46
C ALA A 22 -20.27 -32.83 -10.37
N LEU A 23 -19.04 -32.95 -9.91
CA LEU A 23 -17.96 -33.62 -10.65
C LEU A 23 -18.22 -35.12 -10.77
N ASP A 24 -18.64 -35.80 -9.70
CA ASP A 24 -18.90 -37.24 -9.70
C ASP A 24 -19.99 -37.62 -10.70
N GLU A 25 -21.11 -36.87 -10.70
CA GLU A 25 -22.21 -37.10 -11.66
C GLU A 25 -21.78 -36.80 -13.11
N PHE A 26 -20.90 -35.81 -13.34
CA PHE A 26 -20.37 -35.53 -14.67
C PHE A 26 -19.41 -36.61 -15.17
N ILE A 27 -18.45 -37.02 -14.32
CA ILE A 27 -17.47 -38.07 -14.61
C ILE A 27 -18.18 -39.40 -14.87
N ALA A 28 -19.17 -39.76 -14.05
CA ALA A 28 -19.95 -40.99 -14.23
C ALA A 28 -20.67 -41.03 -15.59
N ALA A 29 -21.05 -39.87 -16.13
CA ALA A 29 -21.72 -39.76 -17.43
C ALA A 29 -20.76 -39.73 -18.65
N HIS A 30 -19.45 -39.50 -18.45
CA HIS A 30 -18.46 -39.31 -19.53
C HIS A 30 -17.16 -40.09 -19.27
N GLN A 31 -17.27 -41.30 -18.70
CA GLN A 31 -16.14 -42.05 -18.13
C GLN A 31 -14.94 -42.22 -19.07
N THR A 32 -15.15 -42.33 -20.37
CA THR A 32 -14.09 -42.57 -21.36
C THR A 32 -13.47 -41.30 -21.93
N GLU A 33 -14.12 -40.15 -21.76
CA GLU A 33 -13.71 -38.88 -22.37
C GLU A 33 -13.13 -37.90 -21.36
N VAL A 34 -13.48 -38.04 -20.08
CA VAL A 34 -12.98 -37.18 -19.01
C VAL A 34 -11.57 -37.55 -18.61
N SER A 35 -10.68 -36.55 -18.55
CA SER A 35 -9.33 -36.72 -18.03
C SER A 35 -8.85 -35.50 -17.23
N TRP A 36 -7.81 -35.71 -16.43
CA TRP A 36 -7.18 -34.69 -15.61
C TRP A 36 -5.81 -34.35 -16.19
N ALA A 37 -5.73 -33.22 -16.90
CA ALA A 37 -4.49 -32.78 -17.52
C ALA A 37 -3.61 -32.03 -16.49
N PRO A 38 -2.29 -32.30 -16.43
CA PRO A 38 -1.42 -31.63 -15.47
C PRO A 38 -1.30 -30.12 -15.77
N VAL A 39 -1.42 -29.29 -14.73
CA VAL A 39 -1.20 -27.83 -14.85
C VAL A 39 0.23 -27.58 -15.33
N GLY A 40 0.37 -26.66 -16.29
CA GLY A 40 1.64 -26.34 -16.94
C GLY A 40 2.16 -27.42 -17.90
N ALA A 41 1.33 -28.41 -18.26
CA ALA A 41 1.73 -29.60 -19.03
C ALA A 41 2.92 -30.33 -18.37
N ARG A 42 2.98 -30.30 -17.04
CA ARG A 42 4.08 -30.87 -16.23
C ARG A 42 3.51 -31.68 -15.07
N GLU A 43 3.83 -32.96 -15.02
CA GLU A 43 3.40 -33.81 -13.90
C GLU A 43 4.06 -33.39 -12.58
N ASN A 44 5.35 -33.04 -12.59
CA ASN A 44 6.03 -32.51 -11.41
C ASN A 44 5.83 -30.99 -11.27
N ASN A 45 4.62 -30.59 -10.89
CA ASN A 45 4.26 -29.18 -10.73
C ASN A 45 4.08 -28.72 -9.28
N ARG A 46 4.10 -29.66 -8.32
CA ARG A 46 3.87 -29.39 -6.90
C ARG A 46 4.79 -28.33 -6.32
N GLY A 47 6.11 -28.48 -6.49
CA GLY A 47 7.09 -27.54 -5.93
C GLY A 47 7.02 -26.11 -6.50
N ILE A 48 6.49 -25.95 -7.72
CA ILE A 48 6.30 -24.62 -8.34
C ILE A 48 5.02 -23.97 -7.79
N ILE A 49 3.97 -24.75 -7.58
CA ILE A 49 2.67 -24.26 -7.10
C ILE A 49 2.73 -23.97 -5.59
N GLU A 50 3.36 -24.82 -4.80
CA GLU A 50 3.50 -24.66 -3.34
C GLU A 50 4.63 -23.70 -2.92
N VAL A 51 5.08 -22.81 -3.82
CA VAL A 51 6.22 -21.91 -3.53
C VAL A 51 5.89 -20.78 -2.55
N SER A 52 4.62 -20.39 -2.45
CA SER A 52 4.16 -19.36 -1.53
C SER A 52 3.58 -20.01 -0.27
N SER A 53 4.12 -19.65 0.90
CA SER A 53 3.61 -20.17 2.18
C SER A 53 2.39 -19.41 2.72
N ASP A 54 2.07 -18.24 2.15
CA ASP A 54 0.95 -17.40 2.58
C ASP A 54 -0.22 -17.48 1.57
N PRO A 55 -1.37 -18.08 1.95
CA PRO A 55 -2.57 -18.15 1.13
C PRO A 55 -3.14 -16.78 0.73
N GLY A 56 -3.02 -15.80 1.62
CA GLY A 56 -3.51 -14.44 1.39
C GLY A 56 -2.69 -13.76 0.30
N ARG A 57 -1.35 -13.83 0.37
CA ARG A 57 -0.47 -13.27 -0.67
C ARG A 57 -0.71 -13.91 -2.03
N SER A 58 -0.90 -15.22 -2.07
CA SER A 58 -1.28 -15.94 -3.30
C SER A 58 -2.57 -15.39 -3.91
N LEU A 59 -3.55 -15.05 -3.08
CA LEU A 59 -4.79 -14.44 -3.55
C LEU A 59 -4.56 -13.05 -4.15
N VAL A 60 -3.66 -12.24 -3.57
CA VAL A 60 -3.31 -10.91 -4.12
C VAL A 60 -2.65 -11.03 -5.50
N GLU A 61 -1.89 -12.10 -5.79
CA GLU A 61 -1.37 -12.37 -7.13
C GLU A 61 -2.50 -12.57 -8.15
N ARG A 62 -3.57 -13.27 -7.78
CA ARG A 62 -4.76 -13.45 -8.63
C ARG A 62 -5.48 -12.11 -8.88
N VAL A 63 -5.59 -11.26 -7.85
CA VAL A 63 -6.12 -9.89 -8.00
C VAL A 63 -5.25 -9.04 -8.91
N THR A 64 -3.92 -9.15 -8.80
CA THR A 64 -2.97 -8.43 -9.65
C THR A 64 -3.11 -8.86 -11.12
N ASN A 65 -3.29 -10.16 -11.38
CA ASN A 65 -3.57 -10.66 -12.72
C ASN A 65 -4.91 -10.16 -13.28
N SER A 66 -5.91 -9.97 -12.41
CA SER A 66 -7.21 -9.39 -12.78
C SER A 66 -7.08 -7.93 -13.19
N ILE A 67 -6.25 -7.16 -12.47
CA ILE A 67 -5.89 -5.79 -12.84
C ILE A 67 -5.17 -5.76 -14.19
N ASP A 68 -4.18 -6.63 -14.39
CA ASP A 68 -3.46 -6.74 -15.67
C ASP A 68 -4.41 -7.04 -16.83
N ALA A 69 -5.38 -7.94 -16.66
CA ALA A 69 -6.36 -8.28 -17.70
C ALA A 69 -7.25 -7.08 -18.08
N VAL A 70 -7.56 -6.20 -17.13
CA VAL A 70 -8.24 -4.92 -17.40
C VAL A 70 -7.32 -3.99 -18.18
N LEU A 71 -6.06 -3.86 -17.80
CA LEU A 71 -5.08 -3.04 -18.53
C LEU A 71 -4.84 -3.56 -19.95
N GLU A 72 -4.85 -4.87 -20.17
CA GLU A 72 -4.79 -5.46 -21.51
C GLU A 72 -6.03 -5.11 -22.35
N ALA A 73 -7.23 -5.13 -21.75
CA ALA A 73 -8.45 -4.73 -22.45
C ALA A 73 -8.43 -3.24 -22.82
N GLU A 74 -7.91 -2.41 -21.93
CA GLU A 74 -7.73 -0.98 -22.19
C GLU A 74 -6.66 -0.72 -23.25
N HIS A 75 -5.55 -1.45 -23.22
CA HIS A 75 -4.54 -1.41 -24.28
C HIS A 75 -5.17 -1.71 -25.64
N ASP A 76 -5.96 -2.78 -25.76
CA ASP A 76 -6.59 -3.18 -27.02
C ASP A 76 -7.63 -2.15 -27.49
N SER A 77 -8.45 -1.64 -26.56
CA SER A 77 -9.43 -0.57 -26.81
C SER A 77 -8.78 0.72 -27.32
N HIS A 78 -7.65 1.10 -26.74
CA HIS A 78 -6.87 2.29 -27.12
C HIS A 78 -5.85 2.03 -28.23
N LYS A 79 -5.79 0.80 -28.77
CA LYS A 79 -4.82 0.38 -29.80
C LYS A 79 -3.35 0.59 -29.37
N GLY A 80 -3.08 0.47 -28.08
CA GLY A 80 -1.75 0.67 -27.48
C GLY A 80 -1.25 2.11 -27.50
N ILE A 81 -2.15 3.10 -27.63
CA ILE A 81 -1.78 4.52 -27.68
C ILE A 81 -2.24 5.24 -26.39
N PRO A 82 -1.36 5.96 -25.68
CA PRO A 82 0.10 6.02 -25.88
C PRO A 82 0.79 4.70 -25.49
N ASP A 83 2.03 4.50 -25.96
CA ASP A 83 2.87 3.37 -25.52
C ASP A 83 3.25 3.54 -24.05
N CYS A 84 2.51 2.84 -23.18
CA CYS A 84 2.69 2.92 -21.74
C CYS A 84 3.81 1.98 -21.27
N ARG A 85 4.77 2.53 -20.55
CA ARG A 85 6.00 1.86 -20.08
C ARG A 85 5.91 1.39 -18.62
N THR A 86 4.79 1.67 -17.95
CA THR A 86 4.45 1.12 -16.64
C THR A 86 2.95 0.89 -16.50
N PRO A 87 2.50 0.01 -15.58
CA PRO A 87 1.08 -0.13 -15.24
C PRO A 87 0.46 1.17 -14.73
N LYS A 88 1.23 2.00 -14.01
CA LYS A 88 0.76 3.30 -13.51
C LYS A 88 0.50 4.27 -14.66
N GLU A 89 1.40 4.34 -15.65
CA GLU A 89 1.18 5.12 -16.87
C GLU A 89 -0.08 4.65 -17.61
N ALA A 90 -0.28 3.34 -17.75
CA ALA A 90 -1.48 2.77 -18.36
C ALA A 90 -2.77 3.14 -17.63
N GLY A 91 -2.76 3.07 -16.29
CA GLY A 91 -3.87 3.52 -15.46
C GLY A 91 -4.19 5.00 -15.68
N THR A 92 -3.18 5.86 -15.73
CA THR A 92 -3.40 7.29 -15.99
C THR A 92 -3.89 7.55 -17.41
N ALA A 93 -3.26 6.94 -18.41
CA ALA A 93 -3.53 7.22 -19.82
C ALA A 93 -4.87 6.67 -20.31
N TRP A 94 -5.23 5.45 -19.91
CA TRP A 94 -6.40 4.75 -20.44
C TRP A 94 -7.59 4.74 -19.48
N LEU A 95 -7.34 4.82 -18.18
CA LEU A 95 -8.39 4.74 -17.14
C LEU A 95 -8.59 6.06 -16.39
N ASN A 96 -7.93 7.13 -16.80
CA ASN A 96 -8.01 8.46 -16.20
C ASN A 96 -7.71 8.47 -14.69
N ILE A 97 -6.80 7.60 -14.24
CA ILE A 97 -6.32 7.61 -12.85
C ILE A 97 -5.46 8.86 -12.63
N PRO A 98 -5.78 9.72 -11.64
CA PRO A 98 -5.01 10.93 -11.39
C PRO A 98 -3.54 10.66 -11.05
N ALA A 99 -2.65 11.59 -11.39
CA ALA A 99 -1.22 11.48 -11.10
C ALA A 99 -0.90 11.38 -9.60
N ASN A 100 -1.72 11.97 -8.74
CA ASN A 100 -1.59 11.84 -7.29
C ASN A 100 -2.17 10.52 -6.73
N GLY A 101 -2.70 9.64 -7.59
CA GLY A 101 -3.24 8.34 -7.27
C GLY A 101 -4.74 8.35 -6.96
N LEU A 102 -5.22 7.25 -6.38
CA LEU A 102 -6.64 7.04 -6.09
C LEU A 102 -7.19 7.98 -5.01
N SER A 103 -6.33 8.66 -4.24
CA SER A 103 -6.74 9.72 -3.31
C SER A 103 -7.27 10.97 -4.00
N GLY A 104 -6.88 11.24 -5.25
CA GLY A 104 -7.41 12.33 -6.06
C GLY A 104 -8.82 12.09 -6.61
N MET A 105 -9.37 10.89 -6.41
CA MET A 105 -10.68 10.49 -6.92
C MET A 105 -11.77 10.59 -5.85
N SER A 106 -12.99 10.93 -6.27
CA SER A 106 -14.16 10.81 -5.41
C SER A 106 -14.48 9.33 -5.11
N PRO A 107 -15.24 9.04 -4.03
CA PRO A 107 -15.69 7.69 -3.75
C PRO A 107 -16.46 7.07 -4.94
N ALA A 108 -17.35 7.82 -5.59
CA ALA A 108 -18.11 7.35 -6.74
C ALA A 108 -17.21 6.98 -7.94
N GLN A 109 -16.19 7.79 -8.24
CA GLN A 109 -15.22 7.49 -9.29
C GLN A 109 -14.44 6.21 -8.99
N ARG A 110 -13.99 6.04 -7.74
CA ARG A 110 -13.29 4.81 -7.32
C ARG A 110 -14.19 3.58 -7.46
N GLN A 111 -15.46 3.68 -7.04
CA GLN A 111 -16.42 2.58 -7.14
C GLN A 111 -16.71 2.17 -8.58
N ALA A 112 -16.83 3.14 -9.49
CA ALA A 112 -17.06 2.88 -10.91
C ALA A 112 -15.95 2.01 -11.51
N ILE A 113 -14.68 2.35 -11.22
CA ILE A 113 -13.53 1.55 -11.69
C ILE A 113 -13.43 0.23 -10.93
N ALA A 114 -13.72 0.21 -9.62
CA ALA A 114 -13.65 -1.01 -8.82
C ALA A 114 -14.59 -2.11 -9.31
N ASN A 115 -15.67 -1.79 -10.03
CA ASN A 115 -16.54 -2.80 -10.66
C ASN A 115 -15.82 -3.65 -11.71
N ARG A 116 -14.65 -3.20 -12.20
CA ARG A 116 -13.84 -3.94 -13.16
C ARG A 116 -13.19 -5.18 -12.57
N VAL A 117 -12.92 -5.20 -11.26
CA VAL A 117 -12.30 -6.31 -10.51
C VAL A 117 -12.96 -6.45 -9.14
N VAL A 118 -13.64 -7.57 -8.92
CA VAL A 118 -14.38 -7.87 -7.69
C VAL A 118 -13.79 -9.10 -7.03
N VAL A 119 -13.44 -8.98 -5.74
CA VAL A 119 -13.10 -10.08 -4.85
C VAL A 119 -14.29 -10.32 -3.93
N GLN A 120 -14.87 -11.51 -3.98
CA GLN A 120 -15.96 -11.89 -3.10
C GLN A 120 -15.50 -12.98 -2.13
N LEU A 121 -15.74 -12.76 -0.85
CA LEU A 121 -15.44 -13.70 0.22
C LEU A 121 -16.75 -14.26 0.78
N LEU A 122 -16.94 -15.57 0.64
CA LEU A 122 -18.14 -16.29 1.03
C LEU A 122 -17.86 -17.25 2.21
N PRO A 123 -18.88 -17.62 3.01
CA PRO A 123 -18.70 -18.44 4.21
C PRO A 123 -18.03 -19.80 3.97
N GLY A 124 -18.33 -20.49 2.86
CA GLY A 124 -17.89 -21.86 2.64
C GLY A 124 -18.30 -22.80 3.77
N GLU A 125 -17.42 -23.72 4.16
CA GLU A 125 -17.64 -24.70 5.23
C GLU A 125 -16.93 -24.29 6.55
N GLY A 126 -16.25 -23.14 6.58
CA GLY A 126 -15.57 -22.64 7.76
C GLY A 126 -14.34 -21.79 7.45
N LYS A 127 -13.63 -21.33 8.47
CA LYS A 127 -12.44 -20.46 8.31
C LYS A 127 -11.27 -21.11 7.54
N GLU A 128 -11.15 -22.43 7.63
CA GLU A 128 -10.15 -23.25 6.92
C GLU A 128 -10.68 -23.74 5.56
N SER A 129 -11.95 -23.48 5.24
CA SER A 129 -12.62 -23.92 4.02
C SER A 129 -13.56 -22.83 3.51
N ARG A 130 -13.00 -21.68 3.12
CA ARG A 130 -13.77 -20.55 2.56
C ARG A 130 -14.05 -20.75 1.08
N VAL A 131 -15.04 -20.03 0.56
CA VAL A 131 -15.18 -19.82 -0.88
C VAL A 131 -14.71 -18.40 -1.20
N VAL A 132 -13.78 -18.29 -2.14
CA VAL A 132 -13.23 -16.99 -2.57
C VAL A 132 -13.37 -16.88 -4.07
N GLU A 133 -14.03 -15.83 -4.53
CA GLU A 133 -14.22 -15.57 -5.95
C GLU A 133 -13.50 -14.29 -6.36
N ILE A 134 -12.78 -14.33 -7.47
CA ILE A 134 -12.19 -13.15 -8.11
C ILE A 134 -12.75 -13.07 -9.52
N ARG A 135 -13.37 -11.93 -9.85
CA ARG A 135 -13.98 -11.66 -11.14
C ARG A 135 -13.43 -10.38 -11.74
N ASP A 136 -12.89 -10.47 -12.95
CA ASP A 136 -12.54 -9.32 -13.77
C ASP A 136 -13.48 -9.15 -14.98
N THR A 137 -13.43 -7.96 -15.57
CA THR A 137 -14.06 -7.62 -16.85
C THR A 137 -13.03 -7.23 -17.91
N GLY A 138 -11.87 -7.89 -17.87
CA GLY A 138 -10.77 -7.69 -18.80
C GLY A 138 -11.00 -8.39 -20.14
N THR A 139 -9.90 -8.69 -20.85
CA THR A 139 -9.93 -9.32 -22.18
C THR A 139 -10.56 -10.72 -22.17
N GLY A 140 -10.39 -11.44 -21.06
CA GLY A 140 -10.68 -12.86 -20.94
C GLY A 140 -9.83 -13.73 -21.87
N LEU A 141 -10.16 -15.01 -21.91
CA LEU A 141 -9.43 -16.05 -22.63
C LEU A 141 -10.41 -16.96 -23.38
N ALA A 142 -10.05 -17.36 -24.59
CA ALA A 142 -10.72 -18.45 -25.28
C ALA A 142 -10.34 -19.80 -24.63
N PRO A 143 -11.18 -20.85 -24.72
CA PRO A 143 -10.87 -22.17 -24.16
C PRO A 143 -9.49 -22.71 -24.61
N THR A 144 -9.13 -22.48 -25.87
CA THR A 144 -7.84 -22.90 -26.45
C THR A 144 -6.64 -22.10 -25.94
N GLU A 145 -6.83 -20.90 -25.39
CA GLU A 145 -5.77 -20.06 -24.84
C GLU A 145 -5.46 -20.41 -23.38
N MET A 146 -6.42 -20.99 -22.65
CA MET A 146 -6.28 -21.27 -21.21
C MET A 146 -5.08 -22.17 -20.88
N PRO A 147 -4.79 -23.28 -21.60
CA PRO A 147 -3.63 -24.15 -21.34
C PRO A 147 -2.28 -23.42 -21.42
N GLY A 148 -2.13 -22.50 -22.38
CA GLY A 148 -0.90 -21.71 -22.58
C GLY A 148 -0.84 -20.42 -21.77
N THR A 149 -1.81 -20.17 -20.89
CA THR A 149 -1.92 -18.93 -20.11
C THR A 149 -2.24 -19.21 -18.64
N ILE A 150 -3.50 -19.13 -18.21
CA ILE A 150 -3.90 -19.24 -16.81
C ILE A 150 -3.69 -20.65 -16.21
N LEU A 151 -3.61 -21.68 -17.05
CA LEU A 151 -3.28 -23.06 -16.66
C LEU A 151 -1.81 -23.42 -16.94
N SER A 152 -1.01 -22.45 -17.38
CA SER A 152 0.42 -22.64 -17.62
C SER A 152 1.25 -22.35 -16.37
N LEU A 153 2.54 -22.72 -16.40
CA LEU A 153 3.50 -22.41 -15.34
C LEU A 153 4.78 -21.88 -15.98
N ASN A 154 5.24 -20.71 -15.55
CA ASN A 154 6.45 -20.04 -16.07
C ASN A 154 6.39 -19.52 -17.50
N GLU A 155 5.20 -19.30 -18.06
CA GLU A 155 5.11 -18.74 -19.41
C GLU A 155 5.49 -17.26 -19.45
N GLY A 156 6.27 -16.88 -20.46
CA GLY A 156 6.84 -15.53 -20.63
C GLY A 156 5.91 -14.51 -21.29
N ASN A 157 4.61 -14.80 -21.39
CA ASN A 157 3.63 -14.06 -22.20
C ASN A 157 3.52 -12.56 -21.88
N LYS A 158 3.94 -12.15 -20.67
CA LYS A 158 3.88 -10.77 -20.19
C LYS A 158 5.24 -10.05 -20.15
N MET A 159 6.35 -10.71 -20.48
CA MET A 159 7.70 -10.13 -20.29
C MET A 159 7.96 -8.84 -21.08
N GLN A 160 7.34 -8.68 -22.24
CA GLN A 160 7.50 -7.50 -23.10
C GLN A 160 6.39 -6.45 -22.90
N LYS A 161 5.38 -6.75 -22.08
CA LYS A 161 4.22 -5.89 -21.85
C LYS A 161 4.48 -5.00 -20.63
N HIS A 162 5.12 -3.86 -20.86
CA HIS A 162 5.53 -2.98 -19.77
C HIS A 162 4.37 -2.34 -18.99
N TYR A 163 3.17 -2.29 -19.59
CA TYR A 163 1.95 -1.77 -18.99
C TYR A 163 1.26 -2.76 -18.02
N VAL A 164 1.81 -3.95 -17.78
CA VAL A 164 1.28 -4.92 -16.79
C VAL A 164 2.27 -5.23 -15.67
N SER A 165 1.78 -5.68 -14.52
CA SER A 165 2.58 -5.93 -13.32
C SER A 165 3.13 -7.35 -13.25
N GLY A 166 2.42 -8.34 -13.81
CA GLY A 166 2.82 -9.74 -13.79
C GLY A 166 3.97 -10.03 -14.75
N VAL A 167 5.07 -10.63 -14.25
CA VAL A 167 6.24 -11.00 -15.08
C VAL A 167 6.51 -12.52 -15.07
N TYR A 168 6.24 -13.21 -13.96
CA TYR A 168 6.77 -14.55 -13.70
C TYR A 168 5.84 -15.72 -14.10
N GLY A 169 4.60 -15.48 -14.53
CA GLY A 169 3.69 -16.54 -15.01
C GLY A 169 3.40 -17.68 -14.00
N GLN A 170 3.65 -17.45 -12.70
CA GLN A 170 3.50 -18.46 -11.63
C GLN A 170 2.56 -18.03 -10.49
N GLY A 171 2.49 -16.73 -10.19
CA GLY A 171 1.88 -16.24 -8.93
C GLY A 171 0.39 -16.59 -8.76
N GLY A 172 -0.38 -16.65 -9.85
CA GLY A 172 -1.79 -17.02 -9.77
C GLY A 172 -1.99 -18.49 -9.39
N SER A 173 -1.09 -19.39 -9.80
CA SER A 173 -1.22 -20.83 -9.60
C SER A 173 -0.97 -21.25 -8.16
N SER A 174 -0.26 -20.45 -7.35
CA SER A 174 -0.01 -20.80 -5.93
C SER A 174 -1.28 -20.86 -5.08
N THR A 175 -2.34 -20.19 -5.51
CA THR A 175 -3.68 -20.31 -4.89
C THR A 175 -4.23 -21.73 -4.92
N PHE A 176 -3.81 -22.58 -5.86
CA PHE A 176 -4.24 -23.98 -5.91
C PHE A 176 -3.79 -24.76 -4.66
N ALA A 177 -2.65 -24.39 -4.06
CA ALA A 177 -2.16 -25.03 -2.84
C ALA A 177 -3.03 -24.75 -1.61
N ALA A 178 -3.68 -23.60 -1.59
CA ALA A 178 -4.56 -23.20 -0.50
C ALA A 178 -6.03 -23.61 -0.73
N SER A 179 -6.37 -24.22 -1.88
CA SER A 179 -7.74 -24.60 -2.25
C SER A 179 -7.91 -26.11 -2.34
N ARG A 180 -9.12 -26.61 -2.07
CA ARG A 180 -9.49 -27.98 -2.47
C ARG A 180 -9.83 -28.07 -3.97
N TYR A 181 -10.64 -27.12 -4.45
CA TYR A 181 -11.01 -26.98 -5.86
C TYR A 181 -10.86 -25.53 -6.31
N THR A 182 -10.52 -25.33 -7.57
CA THR A 182 -10.58 -24.02 -8.21
C THR A 182 -11.31 -24.11 -9.53
N LEU A 183 -12.50 -23.51 -9.61
CA LEU A 183 -13.19 -23.28 -10.87
C LEU A 183 -12.59 -22.07 -11.57
N ILE A 184 -12.17 -22.23 -12.82
CA ILE A 184 -11.75 -21.13 -13.68
C ILE A 184 -12.74 -21.05 -14.82
N CYS A 185 -13.33 -19.87 -15.03
CA CYS A 185 -14.23 -19.58 -16.15
C CYS A 185 -13.74 -18.32 -16.86
N SER A 186 -13.70 -18.32 -18.19
CA SER A 186 -13.29 -17.13 -18.94
C SER A 186 -14.05 -17.00 -20.24
N ARG A 187 -14.30 -15.74 -20.62
CA ARG A 187 -14.87 -15.38 -21.92
C ARG A 187 -13.99 -14.34 -22.57
N LYS A 188 -13.47 -14.66 -23.75
CA LYS A 188 -12.79 -13.70 -24.60
C LYS A 188 -13.76 -12.65 -25.13
N GLN A 189 -13.36 -11.39 -25.11
CA GLN A 189 -14.14 -10.29 -25.67
C GLN A 189 -14.54 -10.59 -27.13
N GLY A 190 -15.80 -10.28 -27.48
CA GLY A 190 -16.34 -10.50 -28.81
C GLY A 190 -16.75 -11.95 -29.12
N THR A 191 -16.80 -12.84 -28.11
CA THR A 191 -17.21 -14.24 -28.27
C THR A 191 -18.39 -14.59 -27.36
N SER A 192 -19.23 -15.56 -27.76
CA SER A 192 -20.31 -16.13 -26.93
C SER A 192 -19.84 -17.33 -26.08
N ILE A 193 -18.64 -17.83 -26.34
CA ILE A 193 -18.08 -19.04 -25.75
C ILE A 193 -17.47 -18.70 -24.38
N VAL A 194 -17.86 -19.48 -23.37
CA VAL A 194 -17.23 -19.50 -22.05
C VAL A 194 -16.44 -20.78 -21.92
N GLY A 195 -15.12 -20.65 -21.81
CA GLY A 195 -14.25 -21.76 -21.43
C GLY A 195 -14.24 -21.92 -19.92
N PHE A 196 -14.31 -23.16 -19.43
CA PHE A 196 -14.17 -23.42 -18.01
C PHE A 196 -13.50 -24.76 -17.70
N THR A 197 -12.88 -24.83 -16.53
CA THR A 197 -12.29 -26.06 -15.99
C THR A 197 -12.25 -26.01 -14.46
N VAL A 198 -12.11 -27.16 -13.83
CA VAL A 198 -11.85 -27.28 -12.39
C VAL A 198 -10.44 -27.79 -12.19
N VAL A 199 -9.67 -27.11 -11.35
CA VAL A 199 -8.33 -27.52 -10.91
C VAL A 199 -8.42 -28.16 -9.53
N LYS A 200 -7.70 -29.26 -9.32
CA LYS A 200 -7.53 -29.92 -8.02
C LYS A 200 -6.15 -30.57 -7.89
N TYR A 201 -5.77 -30.93 -6.67
CA TYR A 201 -4.68 -31.87 -6.46
C TYR A 201 -5.19 -33.31 -6.66
N VAL A 202 -4.48 -34.08 -7.48
CA VAL A 202 -4.76 -35.47 -7.80
C VAL A 202 -3.68 -36.34 -7.16
N ASP A 203 -4.09 -37.20 -6.24
CA ASP A 203 -3.23 -38.24 -5.70
C ASP A 203 -2.92 -39.28 -6.79
N LEU A 204 -1.64 -39.59 -6.95
CA LEU A 204 -1.17 -40.66 -7.83
C LEU A 204 -0.93 -41.94 -7.02
N PRO A 205 -0.96 -43.14 -7.64
CA PRO A 205 -0.73 -44.40 -6.95
C PRO A 205 0.56 -44.38 -6.12
N ALA A 206 0.42 -44.51 -4.80
CA ALA A 206 1.53 -44.31 -3.85
C ALA A 206 2.62 -45.38 -3.93
N ASP A 207 2.32 -46.53 -4.53
CA ASP A 207 3.28 -47.59 -4.85
C ASP A 207 4.24 -47.21 -5.99
N THR A 208 3.81 -46.30 -6.87
CA THR A 208 4.56 -45.87 -8.06
C THR A 208 5.12 -44.45 -7.90
N TYR A 209 4.35 -43.54 -7.29
CA TYR A 209 4.65 -42.12 -7.21
C TYR A 209 4.77 -41.65 -5.76
N LYS A 210 5.79 -40.82 -5.49
CA LYS A 210 6.02 -40.24 -4.15
C LYS A 210 5.05 -39.10 -3.81
N ILE A 211 4.55 -38.42 -4.83
CA ILE A 211 3.67 -37.25 -4.73
C ILE A 211 2.66 -37.30 -5.87
N GLY A 212 1.53 -36.64 -5.67
CA GLY A 212 0.57 -36.33 -6.72
C GLY A 212 0.92 -35.04 -7.46
N ASN A 213 -0.03 -34.54 -8.23
CA ASN A 213 0.12 -33.31 -9.01
C ASN A 213 -1.15 -32.45 -9.01
N TYR A 214 -1.01 -31.18 -9.37
CA TYR A 214 -2.16 -30.34 -9.65
C TYR A 214 -2.60 -30.56 -11.10
N ALA A 215 -3.87 -30.86 -11.30
CA ALA A 215 -4.43 -31.15 -12.62
C ALA A 215 -5.78 -30.44 -12.81
N TYR A 216 -6.14 -30.22 -14.07
CA TYR A 216 -7.39 -29.57 -14.46
C TYR A 216 -8.26 -30.50 -15.31
N LEU A 217 -9.57 -30.38 -15.15
CA LEU A 217 -10.57 -31.19 -15.83
C LEU A 217 -10.59 -30.87 -17.34
N THR A 218 -10.56 -31.91 -18.16
CA THR A 218 -10.78 -31.83 -19.60
C THR A 218 -11.79 -32.88 -20.07
N LEU A 219 -12.38 -32.64 -21.24
CA LEU A 219 -13.23 -33.60 -21.94
C LEU A 219 -12.68 -33.73 -23.36
N GLY A 220 -12.30 -34.95 -23.76
CA GLY A 220 -11.64 -35.18 -25.05
C GLY A 220 -10.35 -34.36 -25.20
N GLU A 221 -9.56 -34.26 -24.13
CA GLU A 221 -8.30 -33.48 -24.05
C GLU A 221 -8.45 -31.95 -24.22
N GLN A 222 -9.68 -31.45 -24.21
CA GLN A 222 -9.98 -30.03 -24.35
C GLN A 222 -10.58 -29.44 -23.07
N VAL A 223 -10.32 -28.15 -22.85
CA VAL A 223 -11.01 -27.37 -21.82
C VAL A 223 -12.51 -27.35 -22.14
N LEU A 224 -13.34 -27.51 -21.12
CA LEU A 224 -14.79 -27.53 -21.31
C LEU A 224 -15.27 -26.16 -21.79
N GLN A 225 -16.32 -26.16 -22.60
CA GLN A 225 -16.89 -24.94 -23.13
C GLN A 225 -18.41 -25.00 -23.14
N THR A 226 -19.02 -23.84 -22.91
CA THR A 226 -20.46 -23.63 -23.03
C THR A 226 -20.72 -22.30 -23.71
N GLU A 227 -21.88 -22.14 -24.32
CA GLU A 227 -22.34 -20.84 -24.82
C GLU A 227 -23.31 -20.21 -23.82
N LEU A 228 -23.13 -18.93 -23.54
CA LEU A 228 -24.03 -18.16 -22.68
C LEU A 228 -24.20 -16.74 -23.24
N PRO A 229 -25.37 -16.10 -23.06
CA PRO A 229 -25.54 -14.69 -23.38
C PRO A 229 -24.52 -13.79 -22.66
N GLU A 230 -24.16 -12.65 -23.25
CA GLU A 230 -23.25 -11.66 -22.63
C GLU A 230 -23.78 -11.10 -21.30
N ALA A 231 -25.10 -10.94 -21.19
CA ALA A 231 -25.73 -10.50 -19.95
C ALA A 231 -25.57 -11.51 -18.79
N GLU A 232 -25.34 -12.80 -19.08
CA GLU A 232 -25.16 -13.84 -18.06
C GLU A 232 -23.70 -14.01 -17.64
N PHE A 233 -22.75 -13.76 -18.55
CA PHE A 233 -21.32 -13.81 -18.26
C PHE A 233 -20.58 -12.81 -19.16
N LEU A 234 -20.19 -11.66 -18.60
CA LEU A 234 -19.45 -10.63 -19.35
C LEU A 234 -18.08 -11.16 -19.85
N SER A 235 -17.42 -10.44 -20.75
CA SER A 235 -16.01 -10.72 -21.06
C SER A 235 -15.15 -10.62 -19.80
N GLY A 236 -14.02 -11.34 -19.77
CA GLY A 236 -13.12 -11.40 -18.63
C GLY A 236 -13.09 -12.78 -17.96
N THR A 237 -12.34 -12.89 -16.87
CA THR A 237 -12.11 -14.15 -16.16
C THR A 237 -12.73 -14.15 -14.77
N GLN A 238 -13.26 -15.29 -14.37
CA GLN A 238 -13.74 -15.58 -13.03
C GLN A 238 -12.94 -16.76 -12.49
N VAL A 239 -12.41 -16.63 -11.29
CA VAL A 239 -11.75 -17.72 -10.58
C VAL A 239 -12.42 -17.88 -9.23
N LYS A 240 -13.04 -19.03 -9.00
CA LYS A 240 -13.76 -19.37 -7.78
C LYS A 240 -13.09 -20.53 -7.08
N HIS A 241 -12.49 -20.24 -5.93
CA HIS A 241 -11.83 -21.17 -5.05
C HIS A 241 -12.81 -21.76 -4.05
N PHE A 242 -12.76 -23.07 -3.83
CA PHE A 242 -13.53 -23.80 -2.84
C PHE A 242 -12.60 -24.51 -1.87
N GLY A 243 -12.94 -24.46 -0.58
CA GLY A 243 -12.05 -24.97 0.46
C GLY A 243 -10.77 -24.17 0.56
N TYR A 244 -10.85 -22.84 0.46
CA TYR A 244 -9.71 -21.94 0.54
C TYR A 244 -9.33 -21.67 2.00
N ASP A 245 -8.10 -21.97 2.40
CA ASP A 245 -7.63 -21.72 3.76
C ASP A 245 -7.30 -20.23 3.98
N LEU A 246 -8.12 -19.56 4.80
CA LEU A 246 -7.93 -18.19 5.28
C LEU A 246 -8.01 -18.12 6.80
N SER A 247 -7.58 -19.17 7.49
CA SER A 247 -7.58 -19.25 8.94
C SER A 247 -6.86 -18.06 9.60
N ASP A 248 -5.76 -17.60 9.00
CA ASP A 248 -4.99 -16.42 9.43
C ASP A 248 -5.68 -15.07 9.16
N TYR A 249 -6.69 -15.04 8.29
CA TYR A 249 -7.37 -13.82 7.84
C TYR A 249 -8.85 -13.75 8.28
N SER A 250 -9.13 -14.23 9.49
CA SER A 250 -10.49 -14.36 10.03
C SER A 250 -11.15 -13.05 10.47
N SER A 251 -10.38 -12.00 10.72
CA SER A 251 -10.93 -10.72 11.23
C SER A 251 -11.67 -9.95 10.13
N PRO A 252 -12.66 -9.11 10.48
CA PRO A 252 -13.37 -8.28 9.50
C PRO A 252 -12.45 -7.22 8.86
N VAL A 253 -11.64 -6.55 9.68
CA VAL A 253 -10.70 -5.48 9.30
C VAL A 253 -9.41 -5.59 10.12
N GLY A 254 -8.37 -4.84 9.74
CA GLY A 254 -7.07 -4.84 10.42
C GLY A 254 -6.09 -5.88 9.88
N ALA A 255 -4.96 -6.07 10.57
CA ALA A 255 -3.83 -6.86 10.07
C ALA A 255 -4.17 -8.34 9.75
N ASN A 256 -5.09 -8.94 10.51
CA ASN A 256 -5.49 -10.35 10.35
C ASN A 256 -6.79 -10.48 9.54
N SER A 257 -7.00 -9.58 8.57
CA SER A 257 -8.16 -9.58 7.69
C SER A 257 -7.73 -9.51 6.24
N LEU A 258 -8.54 -10.08 5.34
CA LEU A 258 -8.31 -9.93 3.90
C LEU A 258 -8.35 -8.46 3.45
N TYR A 259 -9.19 -7.63 4.09
CA TYR A 259 -9.23 -6.18 3.83
C TYR A 259 -7.91 -5.49 4.15
N GLY A 260 -7.33 -5.76 5.33
CA GLY A 260 -6.06 -5.18 5.74
C GLY A 260 -4.90 -5.68 4.88
N LEU A 261 -4.90 -6.99 4.55
CA LEU A 261 -3.93 -7.58 3.65
C LEU A 261 -3.95 -6.90 2.28
N LEU A 262 -5.12 -6.82 1.64
CA LEU A 262 -5.28 -6.21 0.33
C LEU A 262 -4.79 -4.77 0.31
N ASN A 263 -5.14 -3.96 1.32
CA ASN A 263 -4.66 -2.56 1.40
C ASN A 263 -3.15 -2.44 1.67
N THR A 264 -2.55 -3.42 2.36
CA THR A 264 -1.11 -3.40 2.68
C THR A 264 -0.25 -3.90 1.53
N VAL A 265 -0.68 -4.96 0.83
CA VAL A 265 0.06 -5.53 -0.31
C VAL A 265 -0.16 -4.71 -1.57
N LEU A 266 -1.42 -4.36 -1.87
CA LEU A 266 -1.75 -3.37 -2.90
C LEU A 266 -1.66 -1.97 -2.28
N PHE A 267 -0.47 -1.58 -1.83
CA PHE A 267 -0.24 -0.36 -1.05
C PHE A 267 -0.71 0.91 -1.78
N ASP A 268 -0.46 0.95 -3.09
CA ASP A 268 -0.93 1.97 -4.03
C ASP A 268 -1.35 1.31 -5.35
N PRO A 269 -2.52 0.67 -5.44
CA PRO A 269 -2.89 -0.10 -6.61
C PRO A 269 -3.03 0.77 -7.86
N VAL A 270 -2.86 0.17 -9.03
CA VAL A 270 -3.05 0.86 -10.33
C VAL A 270 -4.52 1.28 -10.49
N ILE A 271 -5.44 0.38 -10.15
CA ILE A 271 -6.89 0.64 -10.12
C ILE A 271 -7.48 0.14 -8.79
N PRO A 272 -8.56 0.76 -8.29
CA PRO A 272 -9.25 0.24 -7.12
C PRO A 272 -9.91 -1.11 -7.43
N VAL A 273 -10.10 -1.95 -6.41
CA VAL A 273 -10.83 -3.23 -6.53
C VAL A 273 -11.93 -3.33 -5.48
N TRP A 274 -13.02 -4.03 -5.78
CA TRP A 274 -14.04 -4.30 -4.77
C TRP A 274 -13.65 -5.50 -3.90
N LEU A 275 -13.83 -5.36 -2.59
CA LEU A 275 -13.93 -6.48 -1.67
C LEU A 275 -15.38 -6.57 -1.17
N ASP A 276 -16.07 -7.64 -1.56
CA ASP A 276 -17.41 -8.00 -1.09
C ASP A 276 -17.30 -9.14 -0.06
N ASN A 277 -17.32 -8.78 1.21
CA ASN A 277 -17.12 -9.70 2.33
C ASN A 277 -18.48 -10.12 2.92
N ARG A 278 -18.99 -11.27 2.48
CA ARG A 278 -20.29 -11.81 2.92
C ARG A 278 -20.23 -12.51 4.28
N ILE A 279 -19.03 -12.72 4.82
CA ILE A 279 -18.84 -13.29 6.17
C ILE A 279 -19.12 -12.23 7.23
N HIS A 280 -18.65 -11.01 6.97
CA HIS A 280 -18.73 -9.88 7.90
C HIS A 280 -19.69 -8.78 7.42
N ASP A 281 -20.49 -9.10 6.41
CA ASP A 281 -21.54 -8.26 5.81
C ASP A 281 -21.10 -6.82 5.48
N TYR A 282 -20.00 -6.70 4.72
CA TYR A 282 -19.58 -5.41 4.20
C TYR A 282 -19.06 -5.51 2.77
N ARG A 283 -19.18 -4.39 2.05
CA ARG A 283 -18.55 -4.21 0.75
C ARG A 283 -17.74 -2.93 0.74
N ARG A 284 -16.44 -3.03 0.47
CA ARG A 284 -15.49 -1.88 0.52
C ARG A 284 -14.58 -1.86 -0.70
N VAL A 285 -14.24 -0.65 -1.11
CA VAL A 285 -13.24 -0.44 -2.17
C VAL A 285 -11.85 -0.55 -1.56
N ILE A 286 -11.04 -1.46 -2.08
CA ILE A 286 -9.62 -1.52 -1.81
C ILE A 286 -8.95 -0.45 -2.67
N LYS A 287 -8.46 0.58 -2.00
CA LYS A 287 -7.73 1.70 -2.60
C LYS A 287 -6.25 1.72 -2.20
N GLY A 288 -5.83 0.82 -1.32
CA GLY A 288 -4.46 0.78 -0.81
C GLY A 288 -4.23 1.76 0.35
N SER A 289 -3.35 1.35 1.25
CA SER A 289 -3.02 2.12 2.45
C SER A 289 -2.41 3.48 2.14
N ARG A 290 -1.62 3.63 1.06
CA ARG A 290 -1.08 4.92 0.62
C ARG A 290 -2.19 5.93 0.37
N ASN A 291 -3.23 5.52 -0.35
CA ASN A 291 -4.33 6.41 -0.71
C ASN A 291 -5.16 6.77 0.52
N ALA A 292 -5.37 5.83 1.45
CA ALA A 292 -6.00 6.11 2.74
C ALA A 292 -5.19 7.12 3.57
N LEU A 293 -3.86 6.97 3.64
CA LEU A 293 -2.94 7.91 4.30
C LEU A 293 -2.97 9.31 3.66
N ASN A 294 -3.19 9.37 2.35
CA ASN A 294 -3.37 10.62 1.61
C ASN A 294 -4.80 11.17 1.64
N GLY A 295 -5.65 10.68 2.54
CA GLY A 295 -6.98 11.26 2.82
C GLY A 295 -8.14 10.62 2.07
N ALA A 296 -7.91 9.56 1.30
CA ALA A 296 -9.00 8.84 0.65
C ALA A 296 -9.91 8.16 1.68
N VAL A 297 -11.20 8.49 1.66
CA VAL A 297 -12.23 7.84 2.50
C VAL A 297 -13.12 6.89 1.71
N ASP A 298 -13.80 5.99 2.41
CA ASP A 298 -14.79 5.11 1.79
C ASP A 298 -16.12 5.85 1.64
N ALA A 299 -16.97 5.40 0.72
CA ALA A 299 -18.32 5.97 0.60
C ALA A 299 -19.11 5.74 1.90
N GLY A 300 -19.84 6.76 2.36
CA GLY A 300 -20.53 6.74 3.66
C GLY A 300 -19.64 7.15 4.84
N ASP A 301 -18.33 7.30 4.61
CA ASP A 301 -17.39 7.93 5.53
C ASP A 301 -17.02 9.36 5.05
N ASP A 302 -17.86 9.98 4.21
CA ASP A 302 -17.58 11.26 3.54
C ASP A 302 -17.36 12.43 4.52
N GLU A 303 -17.99 12.37 5.70
CA GLU A 303 -17.81 13.34 6.78
C GLU A 303 -16.55 13.07 7.64
N LYS A 304 -15.97 11.87 7.53
CA LYS A 304 -14.73 11.54 8.23
C LYS A 304 -13.57 12.12 7.44
N ARG A 305 -12.68 12.85 8.12
CA ARG A 305 -11.37 13.16 7.56
C ARG A 305 -10.55 11.86 7.55
N GLY A 306 -9.60 11.73 6.61
CA GLY A 306 -8.61 10.64 6.62
C GLY A 306 -7.83 10.55 7.95
N PRO A 307 -6.79 9.71 8.06
CA PRO A 307 -6.07 9.58 9.32
C PRO A 307 -5.60 10.94 9.81
N LYS A 308 -5.71 11.18 11.12
CA LYS A 308 -5.14 12.39 11.71
C LYS A 308 -3.62 12.29 11.67
N LEU A 309 -3.00 13.26 11.00
CA LEU A 309 -1.55 13.32 10.81
C LEU A 309 -0.97 14.42 11.69
N ALA A 310 -0.02 14.06 12.56
CA ALA A 310 0.79 15.04 13.25
C ALA A 310 1.67 15.79 12.23
N TYR A 311 2.18 15.04 11.25
CA TYR A 311 3.10 15.54 10.25
C TYR A 311 3.18 14.62 9.03
N ASP A 312 3.46 15.17 7.86
CA ASP A 312 3.73 14.41 6.65
C ASP A 312 4.69 15.14 5.70
N VAL A 313 5.35 14.35 4.87
CA VAL A 313 6.14 14.80 3.73
C VAL A 313 5.67 14.07 2.49
N LYS A 314 5.26 14.84 1.49
CA LYS A 314 4.81 14.34 0.19
C LYS A 314 5.99 13.78 -0.61
N MET A 315 5.66 12.89 -1.55
CA MET A 315 6.63 12.26 -2.45
C MET A 315 7.62 13.27 -3.04
N PHE A 316 8.89 12.94 -2.89
CA PHE A 316 9.99 13.59 -3.58
C PHE A 316 10.96 12.54 -4.08
N TYR A 317 11.69 12.86 -5.14
CA TYR A 317 12.65 11.92 -5.74
C TYR A 317 14.08 12.24 -5.34
N VAL A 318 14.85 11.18 -5.11
CA VAL A 318 16.28 11.23 -4.82
C VAL A 318 17.02 10.42 -5.85
N ASP A 319 18.14 10.96 -6.32
CA ASP A 319 19.04 10.34 -7.28
C ASP A 319 20.00 9.35 -6.60
N LEU A 320 20.10 8.13 -7.14
CA LEU A 320 21.00 7.06 -6.69
C LEU A 320 22.13 6.80 -7.69
N GLY A 321 22.44 7.77 -8.55
CA GLY A 321 23.43 7.68 -9.62
C GLY A 321 23.02 6.69 -10.70
N GLU A 322 23.92 5.76 -11.03
CA GLU A 322 23.70 4.74 -12.06
C GLU A 322 22.51 3.80 -11.78
N TRP A 323 22.02 3.76 -10.54
CA TRP A 323 20.90 2.91 -10.13
C TRP A 323 19.53 3.55 -10.41
N GLY A 324 19.48 4.81 -10.84
CA GLY A 324 18.25 5.55 -11.13
C GLY A 324 17.80 6.41 -9.96
N ARG A 325 16.49 6.56 -9.78
CA ARG A 325 15.91 7.39 -8.70
C ARG A 325 14.95 6.59 -7.83
N ILE A 326 14.78 7.02 -6.59
CA ILE A 326 13.72 6.54 -5.69
C ILE A 326 12.84 7.69 -5.25
N GLY A 327 11.53 7.45 -5.15
CA GLY A 327 10.61 8.35 -4.49
C GLY A 327 10.56 8.06 -3.00
N ILE A 328 10.55 9.09 -2.16
CA ILE A 328 10.41 8.99 -0.70
C ILE A 328 9.25 9.86 -0.25
N GLU A 329 8.34 9.28 0.55
CA GLU A 329 7.33 10.01 1.32
C GLU A 329 7.11 9.36 2.68
N TYR A 330 6.58 10.09 3.64
CA TYR A 330 6.32 9.55 4.97
C TYR A 330 5.24 10.32 5.73
N TRP A 331 4.57 9.60 6.63
CA TRP A 331 3.48 10.10 7.46
C TRP A 331 3.75 9.77 8.92
N LEU A 332 3.56 10.75 9.79
CA LEU A 332 3.54 10.58 11.23
C LEU A 332 2.10 10.74 11.72
N LEU A 333 1.50 9.64 12.15
CA LEU A 333 0.15 9.64 12.71
C LEU A 333 0.11 10.39 14.05
N GLU A 334 -1.01 11.05 14.34
CA GLU A 334 -1.26 11.62 15.66
C GLU A 334 -1.25 10.53 16.74
N ARG A 335 -1.08 10.96 17.99
CA ARG A 335 -1.22 10.03 19.11
C ARG A 335 -2.70 9.64 19.22
N PRO A 336 -3.01 8.42 19.65
CA PRO A 336 -4.40 8.05 19.92
C PRO A 336 -4.99 8.97 21.00
N ASP A 337 -6.06 9.69 20.66
CA ASP A 337 -6.67 10.80 21.42
C ASP A 337 -7.43 10.40 22.70
N ARG A 338 -7.31 9.16 23.21
CA ARG A 338 -8.18 8.73 24.31
C ARG A 338 -7.51 8.84 25.68
N GLU A 339 -8.07 9.73 26.51
CA GLU A 339 -7.70 9.95 27.91
C GLU A 339 -7.89 8.70 28.81
N ASP A 340 -8.77 7.77 28.42
CA ASP A 340 -9.05 6.52 29.12
C ASP A 340 -8.03 5.39 28.83
N GLY A 341 -7.05 5.62 27.95
CA GLY A 341 -6.04 4.63 27.56
C GLY A 341 -6.54 3.51 26.62
N SER A 342 -7.79 3.57 26.14
CA SER A 342 -8.41 2.58 25.24
C SER A 342 -8.08 2.79 23.75
N GLY A 343 -7.35 3.85 23.41
CA GLY A 343 -6.92 4.11 22.04
C GLY A 343 -5.87 3.11 21.56
N ASN A 344 -5.84 2.81 20.25
CA ASN A 344 -4.84 1.93 19.66
C ASN A 344 -3.44 2.53 19.85
N LYS A 345 -2.64 1.95 20.75
CA LYS A 345 -1.29 2.39 21.11
C LYS A 345 -0.33 2.40 19.91
N ILE A 346 -0.66 1.67 18.83
CA ILE A 346 0.14 1.57 17.61
C ILE A 346 -0.78 1.87 16.40
N PRO A 347 -1.05 3.16 16.11
CA PRO A 347 -2.04 3.55 15.09
C PRO A 347 -1.68 3.08 13.68
N ILE A 348 -0.39 2.84 13.38
CA ILE A 348 0.06 2.38 12.06
C ILE A 348 -0.46 0.98 11.68
N THR A 349 -0.87 0.17 12.66
CA THR A 349 -1.43 -1.18 12.45
C THR A 349 -2.68 -1.18 11.56
N ALA A 350 -3.37 -0.05 11.43
CA ALA A 350 -4.51 0.09 10.52
C ALA A 350 -4.10 0.18 9.04
N PHE A 351 -2.84 0.47 8.74
CA PHE A 351 -2.36 0.76 7.39
C PHE A 351 -1.24 -0.17 6.93
N VAL A 352 -0.36 -0.59 7.84
CA VAL A 352 0.84 -1.37 7.50
C VAL A 352 1.15 -2.37 8.62
N ASN A 353 2.07 -3.30 8.34
CA ASN A 353 2.63 -4.15 9.37
C ASN A 353 3.38 -3.29 10.41
N PRO A 354 2.98 -3.29 11.69
CA PRO A 354 3.58 -2.41 12.70
C PRO A 354 5.02 -2.79 13.05
N SER A 355 5.52 -3.94 12.62
CA SER A 355 6.93 -4.33 12.76
C SER A 355 7.77 -3.94 11.55
N ARG A 356 7.14 -3.69 10.40
CA ARG A 356 7.79 -3.35 9.13
C ARG A 356 7.10 -2.16 8.48
N SER A 357 7.37 -0.96 9.00
CA SER A 357 6.62 0.26 8.64
C SER A 357 7.25 1.09 7.53
N ILE A 358 8.33 0.59 6.92
CA ILE A 358 8.96 1.19 5.73
C ILE A 358 8.65 0.27 4.55
N ILE A 359 7.86 0.76 3.60
CA ILE A 359 7.31 -0.04 2.50
C ILE A 359 8.04 0.32 1.21
N LEU A 360 8.60 -0.67 0.51
CA LEU A 360 9.20 -0.50 -0.81
C LEU A 360 8.22 -1.02 -1.85
N THR A 361 7.83 -0.17 -2.79
CA THR A 361 6.86 -0.54 -3.83
C THR A 361 7.48 -0.55 -5.23
N LEU A 362 6.91 -1.38 -6.09
CA LEU A 362 7.10 -1.34 -7.54
C LEU A 362 5.71 -1.40 -8.19
N ASN A 363 5.43 -0.44 -9.06
CA ASN A 363 4.12 -0.15 -9.65
C ASN A 363 3.02 -0.02 -8.59
N GLY A 364 3.40 0.49 -7.41
CA GLY A 364 2.53 0.69 -6.26
C GLY A 364 2.14 -0.59 -5.49
N GLN A 365 2.61 -1.76 -5.91
CA GLN A 365 2.51 -2.98 -5.10
C GLN A 365 3.71 -3.08 -4.15
N ASN A 366 3.46 -3.50 -2.90
CA ASN A 366 4.49 -3.78 -1.91
C ASN A 366 5.32 -5.00 -2.34
N GLN A 367 6.62 -4.78 -2.54
CA GLN A 367 7.57 -5.82 -2.94
C GLN A 367 8.54 -6.21 -1.81
N ALA A 368 8.74 -5.31 -0.84
CA ALA A 368 9.63 -5.49 0.29
C ALA A 368 9.31 -4.50 1.40
N GLU A 369 9.70 -4.83 2.63
CA GLU A 369 9.49 -3.97 3.79
C GLU A 369 10.73 -3.96 4.68
N LEU A 370 11.03 -2.81 5.30
CA LEU A 370 12.10 -2.69 6.30
C LEU A 370 11.51 -2.55 7.71
N SER A 371 12.24 -3.09 8.68
CA SER A 371 11.84 -3.11 10.08
C SER A 371 11.74 -1.70 10.69
N LYS A 372 10.76 -1.48 11.57
CA LYS A 372 10.67 -0.26 12.40
C LYS A 372 11.90 -0.02 13.28
N THR A 373 12.73 -1.04 13.51
CA THR A 373 14.01 -0.88 14.23
C THR A 373 14.96 0.03 13.48
N PHE A 374 14.84 0.11 12.16
CA PHE A 374 15.58 1.05 11.31
C PHE A 374 15.29 2.50 11.69
N ILE A 375 14.00 2.85 11.88
CA ILE A 375 13.57 4.17 12.36
C ILE A 375 14.14 4.48 13.74
N LYS A 376 14.17 3.48 14.63
CA LYS A 376 14.68 3.64 16.00
C LYS A 376 16.19 3.86 16.02
N ASN A 377 16.94 2.97 15.38
CA ASN A 377 18.38 2.84 15.60
C ASN A 377 19.19 3.67 14.59
N GLU A 378 18.79 3.69 13.32
CA GLU A 378 19.54 4.37 12.26
C GLU A 378 19.12 5.83 12.11
N ALA A 379 17.79 6.06 12.07
CA ALA A 379 17.24 7.41 11.95
C ALA A 379 17.16 8.18 13.29
N ASP A 380 17.45 7.53 14.43
CA ASP A 380 17.42 8.10 15.78
C ASP A 380 16.05 8.71 16.19
N LEU A 381 14.96 8.03 15.80
CA LEU A 381 13.58 8.44 16.13
C LEU A 381 12.84 7.40 17.00
N PRO A 382 13.37 7.04 18.18
CA PRO A 382 12.84 5.93 18.99
C PRO A 382 11.40 6.14 19.48
N TYR A 383 10.96 7.39 19.68
CA TYR A 383 9.63 7.73 20.20
C TYR A 383 8.57 7.92 19.10
N LEU A 384 8.98 7.86 17.82
CA LEU A 384 8.09 7.98 16.67
C LEU A 384 7.83 6.65 15.96
N ARG A 385 8.63 5.60 16.21
CA ARG A 385 8.58 4.31 15.50
C ARG A 385 7.22 3.58 15.47
N GLN A 386 6.30 3.88 16.39
CA GLN A 386 4.95 3.30 16.44
C GLN A 386 3.91 4.09 15.64
N ARG A 387 4.28 5.25 15.11
CA ARG A 387 3.41 6.21 14.44
C ARG A 387 3.92 6.63 13.07
N LEU A 388 5.20 6.37 12.76
CA LEU A 388 5.83 6.74 11.51
C LEU A 388 5.74 5.61 10.48
N ILE A 389 5.21 5.94 9.30
CA ILE A 389 5.17 5.10 8.11
C ILE A 389 5.99 5.79 7.03
N ALA A 390 6.87 5.06 6.36
CA ALA A 390 7.61 5.56 5.20
C ALA A 390 7.31 4.70 3.97
N HIS A 391 7.23 5.35 2.81
CA HIS A 391 7.00 4.70 1.52
C HIS A 391 8.10 5.09 0.55
N ILE A 392 8.68 4.07 -0.09
CA ILE A 392 9.78 4.18 -1.04
C ILE A 392 9.31 3.65 -2.39
N ALA A 393 9.02 4.57 -3.31
CA ALA A 393 8.60 4.23 -4.66
C ALA A 393 9.84 3.90 -5.51
N CYS A 394 9.94 2.66 -5.99
CA CYS A 394 11.10 2.16 -6.72
C CYS A 394 10.88 2.11 -8.24
N ASP A 395 9.84 2.78 -8.73
CA ASP A 395 9.45 2.81 -10.15
C ASP A 395 10.53 3.43 -11.05
N ALA A 396 11.23 4.44 -10.54
CA ALA A 396 12.28 5.17 -11.26
C ALA A 396 13.68 4.53 -11.16
N LEU A 397 13.79 3.33 -10.56
CA LEU A 397 15.03 2.55 -10.59
C LEU A 397 15.31 1.98 -11.99
N THR A 398 16.59 1.82 -12.32
CA THR A 398 16.99 1.16 -13.58
C THR A 398 16.62 -0.32 -13.56
N ALA A 399 16.45 -0.94 -14.74
CA ALA A 399 16.13 -2.37 -14.83
C ALA A 399 17.17 -3.28 -14.15
N PRO A 400 18.50 -3.02 -14.22
CA PRO A 400 19.48 -3.73 -13.41
C PRO A 400 19.26 -3.55 -11.89
N ALA A 401 18.99 -2.33 -11.43
CA ALA A 401 18.73 -2.06 -10.01
C ALA A 401 17.50 -2.83 -9.49
N LYS A 402 16.39 -2.81 -10.25
CA LYS A 402 15.15 -3.55 -9.91
C LYS A 402 15.41 -5.05 -9.78
N ARG A 403 16.16 -5.64 -10.73
CA ARG A 403 16.53 -7.07 -10.69
C ARG A 403 17.48 -7.42 -9.55
N ALA A 404 18.37 -6.50 -9.19
CA ALA A 404 19.27 -6.68 -8.05
C ALA A 404 18.52 -6.60 -6.73
N LEU A 405 17.52 -5.72 -6.61
CA LEU A 405 16.80 -5.43 -5.37
C LEU A 405 15.64 -6.41 -5.09
N PHE A 406 14.81 -6.72 -6.06
CA PHE A 406 13.56 -7.46 -5.83
C PHE A 406 13.67 -8.96 -6.15
N VAL A 407 12.99 -9.76 -5.33
CA VAL A 407 12.81 -11.21 -5.49
C VAL A 407 11.45 -11.52 -6.12
N SER A 408 11.30 -12.71 -6.70
CA SER A 408 10.05 -13.13 -7.34
C SER A 408 8.89 -13.34 -6.36
N ASN A 409 9.18 -13.78 -5.12
CA ASN A 409 8.17 -14.08 -4.10
C ASN A 409 7.67 -12.85 -3.31
N ARG A 410 8.21 -11.65 -3.58
CA ARG A 410 7.77 -10.37 -2.99
C ARG A 410 7.80 -10.32 -1.45
N GLU A 411 8.65 -11.12 -0.81
CA GLU A 411 8.73 -11.22 0.66
C GLU A 411 9.81 -10.32 1.29
N ALA A 412 10.91 -10.11 0.57
CA ALA A 412 12.05 -9.35 1.06
C ALA A 412 12.86 -8.76 -0.09
N ALA A 413 13.49 -7.61 0.16
CA ALA A 413 14.52 -7.10 -0.73
C ALA A 413 15.81 -7.93 -0.58
N ARG A 414 16.54 -8.14 -1.68
CA ARG A 414 17.87 -8.74 -1.63
C ARG A 414 18.86 -7.76 -1.02
N GLY A 415 19.70 -8.26 -0.12
CA GLY A 415 20.85 -7.51 0.39
C GLY A 415 21.84 -7.19 -0.73
N GLY A 416 22.48 -6.03 -0.66
CA GLY A 416 23.47 -5.58 -1.62
C GLY A 416 23.55 -4.06 -1.73
N VAL A 417 24.41 -3.59 -2.62
CA VAL A 417 24.73 -2.16 -2.79
C VAL A 417 23.49 -1.30 -3.01
N VAL A 418 22.55 -1.75 -3.85
CA VAL A 418 21.31 -1.01 -4.14
C VAL A 418 20.47 -0.82 -2.89
N LEU A 419 20.24 -1.89 -2.11
CA LEU A 419 19.48 -1.78 -0.86
C LEU A 419 20.18 -0.89 0.17
N SER A 420 21.51 -1.02 0.31
CA SER A 420 22.30 -0.18 1.21
C SER A 420 22.19 1.29 0.84
N ARG A 421 22.26 1.65 -0.45
CA ARG A 421 22.08 3.04 -0.91
C ARG A 421 20.67 3.57 -0.64
N ILE A 422 19.65 2.75 -0.86
CA ILE A 422 18.28 3.12 -0.50
C ILE A 422 18.17 3.38 1.01
N GLN A 423 18.75 2.51 1.83
CA GLN A 423 18.78 2.67 3.29
C GLN A 423 19.47 3.96 3.72
N ASP A 424 20.65 4.28 3.16
CA ASP A 424 21.39 5.51 3.44
C ASP A 424 20.51 6.74 3.17
N GLU A 425 19.81 6.78 2.02
CA GLU A 425 18.94 7.89 1.67
C GLU A 425 17.68 7.99 2.55
N ILE A 426 17.12 6.87 3.01
CA ILE A 426 16.02 6.88 3.98
C ILE A 426 16.50 7.45 5.32
N VAL A 427 17.65 7.01 5.82
CA VAL A 427 18.23 7.53 7.07
C VAL A 427 18.47 9.02 6.94
N LYS A 428 19.10 9.45 5.85
CA LYS A 428 19.34 10.87 5.57
C LYS A 428 18.03 11.64 5.54
N ALA A 429 17.01 11.14 4.86
CA ALA A 429 15.72 11.80 4.76
C ALA A 429 15.03 11.97 6.13
N LEU A 430 14.99 10.92 6.94
CA LEU A 430 14.28 10.92 8.24
C LEU A 430 15.07 11.62 9.34
N LYS A 431 16.37 11.35 9.44
CA LYS A 431 17.25 11.86 10.50
C LYS A 431 17.51 13.36 10.37
N THR A 432 17.40 13.91 9.17
CA THR A 432 17.67 15.34 8.93
C THR A 432 16.41 16.21 8.95
N ASP A 433 15.22 15.62 9.05
CA ASP A 433 13.97 16.36 9.16
C ASP A 433 13.82 16.97 10.56
N ASP A 434 13.96 18.30 10.64
CA ASP A 434 13.90 19.04 11.90
C ASP A 434 12.54 18.92 12.62
N GLU A 435 11.45 18.75 11.87
CA GLU A 435 10.12 18.58 12.49
C GLU A 435 9.98 17.19 13.10
N LEU A 436 10.53 16.15 12.48
CA LEU A 436 10.59 14.82 13.09
C LEU A 436 11.44 14.83 14.37
N LYS A 437 12.59 15.53 14.38
CA LYS A 437 13.41 15.68 15.60
C LYS A 437 12.62 16.36 16.72
N ARG A 438 12.01 17.51 16.43
CA ARG A 438 11.19 18.27 17.37
C ARG A 438 10.05 17.41 17.94
N LEU A 439 9.34 16.68 17.07
CA LEU A 439 8.24 15.81 17.48
C LEU A 439 8.72 14.58 18.27
N ASN A 440 9.93 14.08 18.00
CA ASN A 440 10.55 13.00 18.77
C ASN A 440 10.94 13.46 20.18
N GLU A 441 11.48 14.67 20.33
CA GLU A 441 11.77 15.29 21.64
C GLU A 441 10.50 15.51 22.46
N ILE A 442 9.47 16.11 21.86
CA ILE A 442 8.15 16.26 22.50
C ILE A 442 7.60 14.88 22.88
N ALA A 443 7.80 13.87 22.04
CA ALA A 443 7.31 12.53 22.32
C ALA A 443 8.07 11.87 23.48
N ARG A 444 9.38 12.10 23.60
CA ARG A 444 10.23 11.67 24.71
C ARG A 444 9.76 12.29 26.02
N ASP A 445 9.63 13.62 26.04
CA ASP A 445 9.34 14.35 27.28
C ASP A 445 7.96 13.95 27.82
N ASN A 446 6.95 13.85 26.94
CA ASN A 446 5.65 13.32 27.32
C ASN A 446 5.69 11.87 27.84
N SER A 447 6.56 11.02 27.25
CA SER A 447 6.71 9.64 27.71
C SER A 447 7.38 9.55 29.09
N LEU A 448 8.20 10.54 29.46
CA LEU A 448 8.79 10.63 30.79
C LEU A 448 7.73 11.10 31.80
N SER A 449 6.98 12.17 31.48
CA SER A 449 5.90 12.66 32.33
C SER A 449 4.83 11.60 32.61
N GLN A 450 4.42 10.81 31.60
CA GLN A 450 3.48 9.70 31.80
C GLN A 450 4.04 8.59 32.71
N ARG A 451 5.35 8.35 32.71
CA ARG A 451 5.97 7.37 33.61
C ARG A 451 5.95 7.87 35.05
N ASP A 452 6.24 9.15 35.25
CA ASP A 452 6.21 9.78 36.57
C ASP A 452 4.78 9.77 37.16
N GLU A 453 3.77 10.14 36.37
CA GLU A 453 2.36 10.08 36.78
C GLU A 453 1.88 8.66 37.10
N ASN A 454 2.31 7.66 36.32
CA ASN A 454 1.96 6.26 36.59
C ASN A 454 2.63 5.74 37.86
N ALA A 455 3.90 6.11 38.10
CA ALA A 455 4.60 5.77 39.34
C ALA A 455 3.94 6.41 40.57
N GLU A 456 3.49 7.67 40.47
CA GLU A 456 2.71 8.32 41.52
C GLU A 456 1.38 7.60 41.79
N LYS A 457 0.66 7.17 40.73
CA LYS A 457 -0.58 6.40 40.87
C LYS A 457 -0.35 5.04 41.53
N GLU A 458 0.69 4.31 41.13
CA GLU A 458 1.06 3.03 41.75
C GLU A 458 1.41 3.19 43.22
N MET A 459 2.20 4.21 43.57
CA MET A 459 2.54 4.53 44.96
C MET A 459 1.29 4.89 45.78
N ARG A 460 0.37 5.71 45.24
CA ARG A 460 -0.91 6.01 45.91
C ARG A 460 -1.77 4.77 46.12
N ASN A 461 -1.83 3.87 45.15
CA ASN A 461 -2.57 2.62 45.27
C ASN A 461 -1.95 1.69 46.32
N GLU A 462 -0.62 1.60 46.39
CA GLU A 462 0.06 0.76 47.37
C GLU A 462 -0.06 1.34 48.79
N VAL A 463 0.03 2.67 48.94
CA VAL A 463 -0.25 3.36 50.21
C VAL A 463 -1.70 3.16 50.64
N ALA A 464 -2.68 3.30 49.74
CA ALA A 464 -4.08 3.04 50.04
C ALA A 464 -4.33 1.57 50.45
N LYS A 465 -3.60 0.62 49.86
CA LYS A 465 -3.66 -0.80 50.20
C LYS A 465 -3.07 -1.10 51.57
N ILE A 466 -1.94 -0.47 51.93
CA ILE A 466 -1.33 -0.56 53.26
C ILE A 466 -2.23 0.05 54.33
N LEU A 467 -2.83 1.22 54.07
CA LEU A 467 -3.76 1.88 54.99
C LEU A 467 -5.02 1.03 55.26
N ARG A 468 -5.55 0.37 54.22
CA ARG A 468 -6.65 -0.60 54.37
C ARG A 468 -6.24 -1.84 55.18
N LEU A 469 -5.01 -2.36 54.97
CA LEU A 469 -4.47 -3.48 55.74
C LEU A 469 -4.22 -3.15 57.21
N GLN A 470 -3.95 -1.88 57.53
CA GLN A 470 -3.77 -1.38 58.90
C GLN A 470 -5.08 -0.98 59.60
N GLY A 471 -6.24 -1.24 58.98
CA GLY A 471 -7.55 -1.06 59.62
C GLY A 471 -8.13 0.36 59.53
N PHE A 472 -7.62 1.21 58.63
CA PHE A 472 -8.24 2.50 58.33
C PHE A 472 -9.27 2.35 57.21
N ASP A 473 -10.55 2.52 57.54
CA ASP A 473 -11.64 2.59 56.56
C ASP A 473 -11.64 4.00 55.94
N ILE A 474 -11.30 4.08 54.65
CA ILE A 474 -11.40 5.32 53.88
C ILE A 474 -12.71 5.25 53.09
N THR A 475 -13.81 5.51 53.80
CA THR A 475 -15.10 5.89 53.21
C THR A 475 -15.23 7.41 53.30
N GLU A 476 -15.03 8.05 52.15
CA GLU A 476 -15.33 9.43 51.75
C GLU A 476 -15.50 10.51 52.84
N ALA A 477 -14.55 11.46 52.88
CA ALA A 477 -14.83 12.84 53.27
C ALA A 477 -13.84 13.84 52.62
N THR A 478 -14.40 14.56 51.64
CA THR A 478 -14.40 16.03 51.47
C THR A 478 -13.10 16.85 51.50
N GLY A 479 -13.03 17.78 50.54
CA GLY A 479 -11.99 18.78 50.41
C GLY A 479 -11.80 19.64 51.66
N GLY A 480 -10.54 19.92 51.96
CA GLY A 480 -10.09 20.87 52.97
C GLY A 480 -8.66 21.25 52.64
N GLY A 481 -8.46 22.50 52.24
CA GLY A 481 -7.14 23.05 51.97
C GLY A 481 -6.28 23.05 53.24
N ILE A 482 -5.00 22.77 53.07
CA ILE A 482 -3.99 22.99 54.10
C ILE A 482 -3.08 24.12 53.62
N THR A 483 -3.18 25.24 54.32
CA THR A 483 -2.35 26.44 54.20
C THR A 483 -1.17 26.40 55.17
N GLY A 484 0.02 26.74 54.67
CA GLY A 484 1.21 27.21 55.42
C GLY A 484 2.14 26.10 55.95
N ASN A 485 3.47 26.13 55.78
CA ASN A 485 4.36 27.28 55.64
C ASN A 485 5.66 26.94 54.87
N GLU A 486 6.20 27.98 54.23
CA GLU A 486 7.31 27.99 53.27
C GLU A 486 8.71 27.88 53.89
N SER A 487 9.67 27.37 53.10
CA SER A 487 11.00 27.98 52.92
C SER A 487 11.67 27.48 51.63
N PRO A 488 12.54 28.28 50.98
CA PRO A 488 12.53 28.46 49.54
C PRO A 488 13.68 27.75 48.84
N THR A 489 13.38 26.97 47.79
CA THR A 489 14.33 26.78 46.68
C THR A 489 13.58 26.94 45.37
N ALA A 490 13.80 28.10 44.74
CA ALA A 490 13.25 28.44 43.46
C ALA A 490 13.78 27.48 42.39
N ARG A 491 12.97 26.49 42.00
CA ARG A 491 13.06 25.88 40.67
C ARG A 491 11.95 26.48 39.82
N VAL A 492 12.37 27.34 38.92
CA VAL A 492 11.55 27.94 37.86
C VAL A 492 10.83 26.81 37.12
N ARG A 493 9.53 26.65 37.40
CA ARG A 493 8.62 25.92 36.53
C ARG A 493 8.41 26.80 35.31
N SER A 494 9.14 26.53 34.23
CA SER A 494 8.73 26.98 32.90
C SER A 494 7.48 26.19 32.54
N GLY A 495 6.31 26.77 32.83
CA GLY A 495 5.07 26.36 32.23
C GLY A 495 5.17 26.58 30.73
N SER A 496 5.63 25.57 30.01
CA SER A 496 5.35 25.44 28.59
C SER A 496 3.87 25.06 28.51
N SER A 497 3.01 26.06 28.44
CA SER A 497 1.65 25.88 27.96
C SER A 497 1.71 24.99 26.72
N GLY A 498 1.04 23.85 26.78
CA GLY A 498 0.78 23.04 25.60
C GLY A 498 0.00 23.89 24.62
N GLY A 499 0.73 24.57 23.73
CA GLY A 499 0.15 25.28 22.62
C GLY A 499 -0.57 24.26 21.76
N SER A 500 -1.90 24.23 21.87
CA SER A 500 -2.73 23.71 20.82
C SER A 500 -2.25 24.36 19.52
N ARG A 501 -1.90 23.50 18.55
CA ARG A 501 -1.49 23.91 17.21
C ARG A 501 -2.52 24.94 16.72
N PRO A 502 -2.12 26.11 16.19
CA PRO A 502 -3.02 26.87 15.35
C PRO A 502 -3.40 25.93 14.21
N GLU A 503 -4.69 25.62 14.08
CA GLU A 503 -5.21 24.84 12.95
C GLU A 503 -4.61 25.45 11.67
N VAL A 504 -3.93 24.63 10.86
CA VAL A 504 -3.25 25.13 9.65
C VAL A 504 -4.34 25.63 8.72
N LYS A 505 -4.60 26.94 8.74
CA LYS A 505 -5.64 27.54 7.92
C LYS A 505 -5.34 27.23 6.46
N PRO A 506 -6.33 26.76 5.68
CA PRO A 506 -6.21 26.68 4.24
C PRO A 506 -5.73 28.03 3.70
N LEU A 507 -4.76 28.01 2.79
CA LEU A 507 -4.35 29.23 2.09
C LEU A 507 -5.40 29.50 1.00
N ASP A 508 -5.87 30.74 0.91
CA ASP A 508 -6.75 31.15 -0.18
C ASP A 508 -5.92 31.26 -1.46
N LEU A 509 -6.16 30.35 -2.40
CA LEU A 509 -5.46 30.33 -3.68
C LEU A 509 -5.97 31.44 -4.60
N ARG A 510 -5.07 32.08 -5.35
CA ARG A 510 -5.35 33.21 -6.24
C ARG A 510 -4.72 33.02 -7.62
N GLU A 511 -5.40 33.51 -8.64
CA GLU A 511 -4.90 33.58 -10.01
C GLU A 511 -5.05 35.01 -10.54
N PRO A 512 -3.95 35.72 -10.89
CA PRO A 512 -2.57 35.31 -10.71
C PRO A 512 -2.12 35.34 -9.23
N PRO A 513 -1.13 34.52 -8.83
CA PRO A 513 -0.60 34.52 -7.47
C PRO A 513 0.09 35.85 -7.11
N THR A 514 0.07 36.18 -5.82
CA THR A 514 0.52 37.47 -5.28
C THR A 514 1.80 37.39 -4.48
N TYR A 515 2.17 36.22 -3.93
CA TYR A 515 3.44 36.06 -3.21
C TYR A 515 4.04 34.67 -3.37
N ILE A 516 5.34 34.57 -3.14
CA ILE A 516 6.04 33.33 -2.80
C ILE A 516 7.03 33.66 -1.69
N LYS A 517 7.13 32.81 -0.67
CA LYS A 517 8.03 33.03 0.47
C LYS A 517 8.67 31.75 0.96
N ILE A 518 9.91 31.87 1.42
CA ILE A 518 10.60 30.84 2.19
C ILE A 518 10.15 30.99 3.65
N VAL A 519 9.57 29.94 4.22
CA VAL A 519 9.13 29.95 5.62
C VAL A 519 10.33 29.67 6.50
N TRP A 520 11.08 30.72 6.78
CA TRP A 520 12.21 30.77 7.69
C TRP A 520 12.28 32.14 8.37
N ALA A 521 12.94 32.23 9.52
CA ALA A 521 13.12 33.51 10.19
C ALA A 521 14.07 34.40 9.38
N ASP A 522 13.63 35.63 9.05
CA ASP A 522 14.35 36.56 8.16
C ASP A 522 15.72 36.96 8.71
N ASP A 523 15.89 36.93 10.04
CA ASP A 523 17.09 37.33 10.76
C ASP A 523 18.06 36.16 11.04
N LYS A 524 17.73 34.93 10.63
CA LYS A 524 18.54 33.75 10.94
C LYS A 524 18.95 32.98 9.67
N PRO A 525 20.25 32.71 9.47
CA PRO A 525 20.69 31.87 8.37
C PRO A 525 20.16 30.43 8.53
N ILE A 526 19.98 29.75 7.40
CA ILE A 526 19.66 28.32 7.36
C ILE A 526 20.96 27.54 7.54
N THR A 527 21.25 27.10 8.76
CA THR A 527 22.53 26.46 9.07
C THR A 527 22.54 24.97 8.72
N PHE A 528 23.52 24.51 7.96
CA PHE A 528 23.70 23.09 7.64
C PHE A 528 24.91 22.50 8.38
N TYR A 529 24.78 21.25 8.83
CA TYR A 529 25.94 20.40 9.13
C TYR A 529 26.46 19.75 7.85
N SER A 530 27.69 19.25 7.87
CA SER A 530 28.27 18.50 6.74
C SER A 530 27.32 17.39 6.29
N GLU A 531 27.07 17.31 4.98
CA GLU A 531 26.15 16.35 4.34
C GLU A 531 24.69 16.40 4.84
N GLN A 532 24.32 17.41 5.64
CA GLN A 532 22.95 17.56 6.12
C GLN A 532 22.03 17.92 4.97
N ARG A 533 20.90 17.22 4.88
CA ARG A 533 19.75 17.59 4.04
C ARG A 533 18.76 18.40 4.87
N ARG A 534 18.18 19.46 4.32
CA ARG A 534 17.10 20.23 4.95
C ARG A 534 15.93 20.37 3.99
N TYR A 535 14.74 20.35 4.57
CA TYR A 535 13.49 20.57 3.86
C TYR A 535 13.02 22.00 4.12
N VAL A 536 13.37 22.90 3.22
CA VAL A 536 13.02 24.32 3.32
C VAL A 536 11.58 24.50 2.86
N ARG A 537 10.71 24.93 3.79
CA ARG A 537 9.29 25.13 3.52
C ARG A 537 9.10 26.40 2.68
N ILE A 538 8.22 26.30 1.68
CA ILE A 538 7.87 27.40 0.79
C ILE A 538 6.34 27.52 0.78
N GLU A 539 5.86 28.76 0.88
CA GLU A 539 4.43 29.10 0.82
C GLU A 539 4.15 30.11 -0.29
N THR A 540 3.02 29.95 -0.96
CA THR A 540 2.48 30.82 -2.01
C THR A 540 0.96 30.70 -2.05
N ASP A 541 0.28 31.66 -2.65
CA ASP A 541 -1.15 31.58 -2.99
C ASP A 541 -1.39 30.97 -4.39
N ALA A 542 -0.37 30.39 -5.03
CA ALA A 542 -0.50 29.76 -6.33
C ALA A 542 -1.19 28.38 -6.28
N GLY A 543 -1.93 28.06 -7.36
CA GLY A 543 -2.49 26.74 -7.59
C GLY A 543 -1.41 25.66 -7.80
N SER A 544 -1.78 24.39 -7.58
CA SER A 544 -0.84 23.25 -7.68
C SER A 544 -0.17 23.11 -9.05
N ASN A 545 -0.76 23.66 -10.11
CA ASN A 545 -0.25 23.68 -11.48
C ASN A 545 1.00 24.57 -11.68
N TYR A 546 1.42 25.36 -10.69
CA TYR A 546 2.62 26.20 -10.80
C TYR A 546 3.92 25.44 -10.58
N HIS A 547 3.90 24.23 -10.04
CA HIS A 547 5.11 23.47 -9.77
C HIS A 547 4.89 21.96 -9.92
N ASP A 548 5.71 21.35 -10.76
CA ASP A 548 5.79 19.92 -11.00
C ASP A 548 7.26 19.47 -10.82
N PRO A 549 7.58 18.76 -9.72
CA PRO A 549 8.95 18.34 -9.44
C PRO A 549 9.47 17.29 -10.42
N ASP A 550 8.57 16.58 -11.13
CA ASP A 550 8.93 15.55 -12.09
C ASP A 550 9.13 16.13 -13.50
N ASN A 551 8.54 17.30 -13.79
CA ASN A 551 8.72 18.03 -15.04
C ASN A 551 9.04 19.52 -14.80
N PRO A 552 10.31 19.86 -14.55
CA PRO A 552 10.74 21.24 -14.33
C PRO A 552 10.41 22.19 -15.49
N ALA A 553 10.32 21.70 -16.73
CA ALA A 553 9.98 22.54 -17.89
C ALA A 553 8.52 23.03 -17.86
N ASN A 554 7.64 22.29 -17.18
CA ASN A 554 6.24 22.68 -16.95
C ASN A 554 6.06 23.50 -15.67
N SER A 555 7.12 23.67 -14.86
CA SER A 555 7.06 24.43 -13.63
C SER A 555 7.22 25.92 -13.89
N ARG A 556 6.38 26.71 -13.22
CA ARG A 556 6.50 28.17 -13.17
C ARG A 556 7.26 28.64 -11.93
N THR A 557 7.45 27.74 -10.96
CA THR A 557 8.28 27.95 -9.78
C THR A 557 9.68 27.42 -10.03
N ASN A 558 10.70 28.17 -9.61
CA ASN A 558 12.09 27.78 -9.68
C ASN A 558 12.75 27.90 -8.31
N LEU A 559 13.53 26.89 -7.93
CA LEU A 559 14.34 26.91 -6.72
C LEU A 559 15.81 26.91 -7.13
N VAL A 560 16.57 27.86 -6.62
CA VAL A 560 17.97 28.03 -6.95
C VAL A 560 18.77 28.09 -5.66
N VAL A 561 19.84 27.30 -5.60
CA VAL A 561 20.84 27.42 -4.55
C VAL A 561 22.08 28.03 -5.18
N VAL A 562 22.46 29.22 -4.72
CA VAL A 562 23.60 29.99 -5.19
C VAL A 562 24.75 29.80 -4.22
N GLY A 563 25.93 29.44 -4.74
CA GLY A 563 27.11 29.10 -3.94
C GLY A 563 27.48 27.63 -4.09
N GLN A 564 28.64 27.24 -3.54
CA GLN A 564 29.12 25.84 -3.60
C GLN A 564 28.85 25.05 -2.33
N ALA A 565 28.41 25.71 -1.24
CA ALA A 565 28.22 25.08 0.07
C ALA A 565 27.05 24.08 0.11
N ALA A 566 26.05 24.28 -0.74
CA ALA A 566 24.84 23.48 -0.77
C ALA A 566 24.34 23.31 -2.21
N LYS A 567 23.56 22.25 -2.44
CA LYS A 567 22.92 21.95 -3.71
C LYS A 567 21.44 21.68 -3.52
N LEU A 568 20.64 22.00 -4.54
CA LEU A 568 19.25 21.56 -4.62
C LEU A 568 19.24 20.08 -5.04
N CYS A 569 18.64 19.22 -4.21
CA CYS A 569 18.45 17.80 -4.51
C CYS A 569 17.09 17.51 -5.15
N GLY A 570 16.12 18.40 -4.97
CA GLY A 570 14.78 18.24 -5.51
C GLY A 570 13.77 19.11 -4.78
N SER A 571 12.50 18.85 -5.04
CA SER A 571 11.39 19.53 -4.37
C SER A 571 10.17 18.62 -4.29
N THR A 572 9.23 18.95 -3.39
CA THR A 572 7.92 18.31 -3.37
C THR A 572 6.97 19.04 -4.33
N PRO A 573 5.86 18.40 -4.79
CA PRO A 573 4.81 19.10 -5.52
C PRO A 573 4.23 20.28 -4.73
N LEU A 574 3.73 21.28 -5.44
CA LEU A 574 2.95 22.36 -4.83
C LEU A 574 1.52 21.89 -4.61
N GLN A 575 1.06 21.89 -3.35
CA GLN A 575 -0.30 21.51 -2.98
C GLN A 575 -0.85 22.48 -1.95
N GLY A 576 -2.03 23.05 -2.25
CA GLY A 576 -2.68 24.00 -1.34
C GLY A 576 -1.78 25.18 -0.97
N GLY A 577 -1.01 25.68 -1.93
CA GLY A 577 -0.09 26.81 -1.74
C GLY A 577 1.20 26.46 -0.99
N ARG A 578 1.52 25.18 -0.78
CA ARG A 578 2.70 24.76 0.00
C ARG A 578 3.55 23.74 -0.75
N MET A 579 4.87 23.92 -0.67
CA MET A 579 5.87 22.97 -1.18
C MET A 579 7.14 23.01 -0.32
N ARG A 580 8.10 22.15 -0.62
CA ARG A 580 9.41 22.12 0.05
C ARG A 580 10.53 22.03 -0.97
N GLY A 581 11.57 22.83 -0.75
CA GLY A 581 12.87 22.65 -1.38
C GLY A 581 13.71 21.68 -0.56
N ILE A 582 14.37 20.73 -1.24
CA ILE A 582 15.24 19.74 -0.61
C ILE A 582 16.67 20.14 -0.89
N ILE A 583 17.36 20.61 0.12
CA ILE A 583 18.66 21.25 -0.01
C ILE A 583 19.66 20.46 0.81
N GLU A 584 20.83 20.21 0.24
CA GLU A 584 21.85 19.38 0.87
C GLU A 584 23.19 20.08 0.86
N ALA A 585 23.87 20.11 2.00
CA ALA A 585 25.24 20.56 2.08
C ALA A 585 26.15 19.62 1.28
N THR A 586 27.02 20.18 0.43
CA THR A 586 27.96 19.38 -0.38
C THR A 586 29.02 18.75 0.51
N THR A 587 29.55 17.59 0.12
CA THR A 587 30.65 16.89 0.82
C THR A 587 31.90 17.76 0.97
N ASP A 588 32.11 18.68 0.02
CA ASP A 588 33.31 19.50 -0.06
C ASP A 588 33.13 20.86 0.65
N ALA A 589 31.94 21.09 1.25
CA ALA A 589 31.64 22.33 1.96
C ALA A 589 32.49 22.43 3.23
N LYS A 590 33.16 23.56 3.41
CA LYS A 590 33.94 23.87 4.61
C LYS A 590 33.09 24.59 5.63
N THR A 591 33.48 24.48 6.90
CA THR A 591 32.91 25.29 7.97
C THR A 591 33.02 26.77 7.59
N SER A 592 31.88 27.47 7.65
CA SER A 592 31.72 28.89 7.27
C SER A 592 31.49 29.19 5.78
N ASP A 593 31.41 28.19 4.91
CA ASP A 593 30.91 28.41 3.55
C ASP A 593 29.44 28.86 3.61
N ALA A 594 29.10 29.87 2.80
CA ALA A 594 27.77 30.48 2.76
C ALA A 594 27.22 30.46 1.33
N GLY A 595 25.89 30.49 1.22
CA GLY A 595 25.18 30.52 -0.04
C GLY A 595 23.87 31.30 0.10
N ILE A 596 23.07 31.30 -0.96
CA ILE A 596 21.72 31.87 -0.96
C ILE A 596 20.77 30.84 -1.53
N ILE A 597 19.68 30.60 -0.82
CA ILE A 597 18.54 29.82 -1.29
C ILE A 597 17.51 30.81 -1.81
N LYS A 598 17.26 30.79 -3.11
CA LYS A 598 16.29 31.66 -3.78
C LYS A 598 15.13 30.84 -4.32
N VAL A 599 13.91 31.34 -4.14
CA VAL A 599 12.72 30.80 -4.79
C VAL A 599 12.11 31.89 -5.68
N GLU A 600 11.70 31.51 -6.88
CA GLU A 600 11.10 32.39 -7.87
C GLU A 600 9.79 31.79 -8.37
N LEU A 601 8.79 32.63 -8.64
CA LEU A 601 7.52 32.23 -9.25
C LEU A 601 7.21 33.15 -10.44
N SER A 602 7.20 32.56 -11.62
CA SER A 602 6.89 33.23 -12.88
C SER A 602 5.38 33.33 -13.12
N ARG A 603 4.95 34.49 -13.61
CA ARG A 603 3.55 34.81 -13.88
C ARG A 603 3.44 35.35 -15.30
N PRO A 604 2.62 34.76 -16.18
CA PRO A 604 2.51 35.22 -17.57
C PRO A 604 2.17 36.71 -17.64
N GLY A 605 3.02 37.50 -18.31
CA GLY A 605 2.82 38.94 -18.50
C GLY A 605 2.97 39.80 -17.24
N LEU A 606 3.45 39.25 -16.13
CA LEU A 606 3.63 39.96 -14.85
C LEU A 606 5.05 39.78 -14.31
N PRO A 607 5.51 40.67 -13.40
CA PRO A 607 6.82 40.53 -12.76
C PRO A 607 6.95 39.19 -12.02
N ILE A 608 8.17 38.63 -11.97
CA ILE A 608 8.48 37.44 -11.18
C ILE A 608 8.36 37.79 -9.69
N LEU A 609 7.74 36.91 -8.92
CA LEU A 609 7.77 36.97 -7.46
C LEU A 609 8.98 36.18 -6.97
N SER A 610 9.68 36.66 -5.95
CA SER A 610 10.83 35.94 -5.41
C SER A 610 11.02 36.19 -3.92
N ASP A 611 11.65 35.23 -3.26
CA ASP A 611 12.13 35.36 -1.89
C ASP A 611 13.47 34.62 -1.75
N GLU A 612 14.31 35.06 -0.82
CA GLU A 612 15.65 34.49 -0.64
C GLU A 612 16.08 34.43 0.84
N ARG A 613 16.83 33.38 1.20
CA ARG A 613 17.41 33.21 2.54
C ARG A 613 18.87 32.80 2.45
N ALA A 614 19.66 33.30 3.39
CA ALA A 614 21.07 32.95 3.56
C ALA A 614 21.24 31.56 4.17
#